data_AF-A0A2M9YND1-F1
#
_entry.id   AF-A0A2M9YND1-F1
#
_cell.length_a   1.000
_cell.length_b   1.000
_cell.length_c   1.000
_cell.angle_alpha   90.00
_cell.angle_beta   90.00
_cell.angle_gamma   90.00
#
_symmetry.space_group_name_H-M   'P 1'
#
loop_
_entity.id
_entity.type
_entity.pdbx_description
1 polymer ?
#
loop_
_entity_poly.entity_id
_entity_poly.type
_entity_poly.pdbx_seq_one_letter_code
_entity_poly.pdbx_strand_id
1 'polypeptide(L)'
;MPAQKLLELLADLTCPIDPFVFAGFGSEYQEEYLSKKDDTFDLEDRHIEQFFRSCDIEETVSHLFSILITKPTDFYENLATRRSDAWDHSVNLMISKASEKKPEIVSSVFLRSAHENPRLQKKMIELLGYLDVKISFPILQELESLWKELDQDEKEIFDFIRSEFSKQRNL
;
A
#
# COMPACT_ATOMS: atom_id res chain seq x y z
N MET A 1 -3.55 4.68 18.90
CA MET A 1 -2.08 4.89 18.93
C MET A 1 -1.34 4.40 17.66
N PRO A 2 -1.71 3.29 17.00
CA PRO A 2 -0.99 2.84 15.78
C PRO A 2 -1.30 3.65 14.52
N ALA A 3 -2.54 4.13 14.34
CA ALA A 3 -2.92 4.94 13.17
C ALA A 3 -2.11 6.25 13.05
N GLN A 4 -1.83 6.93 14.17
CA GLN A 4 -1.05 8.16 14.16
C GLN A 4 0.41 7.91 13.75
N LYS A 5 1.05 6.88 14.31
CA LYS A 5 2.43 6.48 13.93
C LYS A 5 2.52 6.02 12.47
N LEU A 6 1.48 5.36 11.97
CA LEU A 6 1.39 4.98 10.56
C LEU A 6 1.33 6.21 9.66
N LEU A 7 0.50 7.20 10.01
CA LEU A 7 0.42 8.45 9.26
C LEU A 7 1.72 9.25 9.31
N GLU A 8 2.42 9.26 10.46
CA GLU A 8 3.75 9.85 10.61
C GLU A 8 4.77 9.19 9.67
N LEU A 9 4.82 7.85 9.65
CA LEU A 9 5.70 7.11 8.72
C LEU A 9 5.35 7.37 7.26
N LEU A 10 4.07 7.36 6.89
CA LEU A 10 3.65 7.64 5.52
C LEU A 10 3.97 9.09 5.12
N ALA A 11 3.84 10.05 6.03
CA ALA A 11 4.26 11.42 5.79
C ALA A 11 5.78 11.52 5.55
N ASP A 12 6.57 10.75 6.31
CA ASP A 12 8.02 10.66 6.14
C ASP A 12 8.43 10.07 4.78
N LEU A 13 7.81 8.96 4.39
CA LEU A 13 8.08 8.29 3.11
C LEU A 13 7.68 9.14 1.89
N THR A 14 6.75 10.07 2.05
CA THR A 14 6.17 10.86 0.93
C THR A 14 6.73 12.27 0.83
N CYS A 15 7.60 12.67 1.77
CA CYS A 15 8.15 14.02 1.87
C CYS A 15 9.18 14.32 0.75
N PRO A 16 9.09 15.47 0.06
CA PRO A 16 10.15 15.94 -0.83
C PRO A 16 11.44 16.24 -0.05
N ILE A 17 12.58 15.77 -0.57
CA ILE A 17 13.90 16.26 -0.15
C ILE A 17 14.18 17.62 -0.83
N ASP A 18 13.47 18.67 -0.44
CA ASP A 18 13.73 20.06 -0.86
C ASP A 18 13.46 20.98 0.35
N PRO A 19 14.22 22.07 0.58
CA PRO A 19 14.43 22.63 1.92
C PRO A 19 13.26 23.48 2.45
N PHE A 20 12.09 23.46 1.79
CA PHE A 20 10.94 24.26 2.23
C PHE A 20 9.69 23.40 2.49
N VAL A 21 9.45 23.14 3.80
CA VAL A 21 8.16 23.25 4.53
C VAL A 21 7.17 22.05 4.35
N PHE A 22 6.49 21.44 5.35
CA PHE A 22 5.95 21.80 6.68
C PHE A 22 5.81 20.53 7.59
N ALA A 23 5.90 20.71 8.92
CA ALA A 23 5.41 19.83 10.02
C ALA A 23 5.94 18.38 10.11
N GLY A 24 7.23 18.22 10.40
CA GLY A 24 7.80 16.91 10.77
C GLY A 24 9.33 16.88 10.84
N PHE A 25 9.97 18.01 11.21
CA PHE A 25 11.42 18.05 11.37
C PHE A 25 11.87 17.05 12.45
N GLY A 26 12.74 16.10 12.09
CA GLY A 26 13.56 15.31 13.03
C GLY A 26 13.24 13.82 13.15
N SER A 27 12.59 13.18 12.16
CA SER A 27 12.54 11.72 12.19
C SER A 27 13.90 11.12 11.80
N GLU A 28 14.28 10.05 12.50
CA GLU A 28 15.53 9.33 12.26
C GLU A 28 15.69 8.92 10.79
N TYR A 29 14.57 8.64 10.10
CA TYR A 29 14.53 8.34 8.67
C TYR A 29 15.01 9.52 7.82
N GLN A 30 14.45 10.73 8.01
CA GLN A 30 14.81 11.90 7.20
C GLN A 30 16.26 12.34 7.45
N GLU A 31 16.72 12.26 8.70
CA GLU A 31 18.11 12.56 9.06
C GLU A 31 19.09 11.57 8.41
N GLU A 32 18.79 10.27 8.45
CA GLU A 32 19.62 9.24 7.83
C GLU A 32 19.59 9.36 6.30
N TYR A 33 18.45 9.66 5.70
CA TYR A 33 18.28 9.85 4.26
C TYR A 33 19.14 11.01 3.75
N LEU A 34 19.10 12.17 4.41
CA LEU A 34 19.91 13.35 4.05
C LEU A 34 21.42 13.12 4.22
N SER A 35 21.80 12.20 5.11
CA SER A 35 23.20 11.90 5.41
C SER A 35 23.88 10.94 4.43
N LYS A 36 23.11 10.14 3.67
CA LYS A 36 23.63 9.12 2.76
C LYS A 36 23.48 9.56 1.30
N LYS A 37 24.54 9.36 0.51
CA LYS A 37 24.57 9.79 -0.90
C LYS A 37 24.01 8.77 -1.91
N ASP A 38 23.95 7.47 -1.59
CA ASP A 38 23.85 6.45 -2.66
C ASP A 38 22.87 5.27 -2.44
N ASP A 39 22.24 5.07 -1.26
CA ASP A 39 21.33 3.92 -1.03
C ASP A 39 20.02 4.32 -0.33
N THR A 40 19.07 4.85 -1.11
CA THR A 40 17.76 5.31 -0.63
C THR A 40 16.75 4.18 -0.52
N PHE A 41 16.79 3.19 -1.42
CA PHE A 41 15.90 2.02 -1.41
C PHE A 41 16.10 1.13 -0.18
N ASP A 42 17.35 0.85 0.21
CA ASP A 42 17.67 0.08 1.41
C ASP A 42 17.22 0.79 2.69
N LEU A 43 17.10 2.12 2.67
CA LEU A 43 16.67 2.90 3.81
C LEU A 43 15.16 2.79 4.02
N GLU A 44 14.35 3.01 2.98
CA GLU A 44 12.89 2.87 3.02
C GLU A 44 12.47 1.48 3.52
N ASP A 45 13.06 0.43 2.94
CA ASP A 45 12.76 -0.95 3.31
C ASP A 45 13.05 -1.22 4.80
N ARG A 46 14.21 -0.79 5.31
CA ARG A 46 14.57 -0.98 6.73
C ARG A 46 13.59 -0.29 7.69
N HIS A 47 13.16 0.94 7.39
CA HIS A 47 12.24 1.67 8.26
C HIS A 47 10.84 1.05 8.25
N ILE A 48 10.36 0.61 7.08
CA ILE A 48 9.11 -0.15 6.96
C ILE A 48 9.20 -1.46 7.74
N GLU A 49 10.32 -2.18 7.63
CA GLU A 49 10.54 -3.42 8.39
C GLU A 49 10.52 -3.19 9.90
N GLN A 50 11.21 -2.14 10.37
CA GLN A 50 11.28 -1.80 11.78
C GLN A 50 9.91 -1.43 12.33
N PHE A 51 9.13 -0.67 11.57
CA PHE A 51 7.75 -0.35 11.91
C PHE A 51 6.92 -1.64 12.10
N PHE A 52 6.96 -2.56 11.14
CA PHE A 52 6.23 -3.84 11.21
C PHE A 52 6.66 -4.76 12.36
N ARG A 53 7.89 -4.62 12.89
CA ARG A 53 8.32 -5.34 14.09
C ARG A 53 7.67 -4.82 15.37
N SER A 54 7.14 -3.60 15.34
CA SER A 54 6.64 -2.87 16.51
C SER A 54 5.12 -2.62 16.51
N CYS A 55 4.42 -3.04 15.44
CA CYS A 55 2.99 -2.83 15.29
C CYS A 55 2.20 -4.14 15.16
N ASP A 56 0.89 -4.05 15.36
CA ASP A 56 -0.04 -5.09 14.94
C ASP A 56 -0.22 -5.00 13.42
N ILE A 57 0.18 -6.05 12.70
CA ILE A 57 0.15 -6.07 11.23
C ILE A 57 -1.30 -6.07 10.72
N GLU A 58 -2.24 -6.76 11.36
CA GLU A 58 -3.63 -6.79 10.91
C GLU A 58 -4.27 -5.41 11.04
N GLU A 59 -4.12 -4.78 12.20
CA GLU A 59 -4.64 -3.43 12.46
C GLU A 59 -3.98 -2.41 11.53
N THR A 60 -2.68 -2.52 11.30
CA THR A 60 -1.93 -1.64 10.39
C THR A 60 -2.42 -1.77 8.95
N VAL A 61 -2.55 -3.00 8.45
CA VAL A 61 -3.01 -3.26 7.09
C VAL A 61 -4.45 -2.77 6.90
N SER A 62 -5.31 -2.94 7.92
CA SER A 62 -6.67 -2.41 7.90
C SER A 62 -6.68 -0.88 7.76
N HIS A 63 -5.79 -0.17 8.47
CA HIS A 63 -5.64 1.27 8.33
C HIS A 63 -5.07 1.67 6.96
N LEU A 64 -4.09 0.94 6.42
CA LEU A 64 -3.53 1.20 5.09
C LEU A 64 -4.61 1.09 4.01
N PHE A 65 -5.44 0.05 4.06
CA PHE A 65 -6.59 -0.10 3.15
C PHE A 65 -7.59 1.03 3.30
N SER A 66 -7.93 1.40 4.54
CA SER A 66 -8.82 2.54 4.80
C SER A 66 -8.26 3.83 4.19
N ILE A 67 -6.97 4.12 4.40
CA ILE A 67 -6.28 5.31 3.88
C ILE A 67 -6.30 5.34 2.35
N LEU A 68 -5.96 4.23 1.69
CA LEU A 68 -5.96 4.12 0.22
C LEU A 68 -7.37 4.37 -0.36
N ILE A 69 -8.37 3.80 0.31
CA ILE A 69 -9.77 3.89 -0.05
C ILE A 69 -10.28 5.34 0.11
N THR A 70 -10.11 5.92 1.30
CA THR A 70 -10.77 7.17 1.68
C THR A 70 -9.99 8.39 1.27
N LYS A 71 -8.67 8.29 1.02
CA LYS A 71 -7.73 9.42 0.82
C LYS A 71 -8.12 10.60 1.71
N PRO A 72 -7.75 10.60 3.01
CA PRO A 72 -8.26 11.58 3.95
C PRO A 72 -8.08 12.99 3.36
N THR A 73 -9.12 13.80 3.30
CA THR A 73 -9.04 15.12 2.64
C THR A 73 -8.50 16.19 3.59
N ASP A 74 -8.73 16.03 4.90
CA ASP A 74 -8.63 17.14 5.86
C ASP A 74 -7.25 17.27 6.52
N PHE A 75 -6.51 16.16 6.71
CA PHE A 75 -5.09 16.22 7.08
C PHE A 75 -4.22 16.73 5.89
N TYR A 76 -4.82 16.79 4.70
CA TYR A 76 -4.18 16.84 3.40
C TYR A 76 -4.32 18.18 2.70
N GLU A 77 -5.25 19.08 3.08
CA GLU A 77 -5.31 20.40 2.41
C GLU A 77 -3.99 21.20 2.50
N ASN A 78 -3.18 20.95 3.53
CA ASN A 78 -1.87 21.61 3.70
C ASN A 78 -0.68 20.85 3.07
N LEU A 79 -0.81 19.54 2.79
CA LEU A 79 0.25 18.68 2.22
C LEU A 79 0.00 18.30 0.74
N ALA A 80 -1.27 18.19 0.32
CA ALA A 80 -1.70 17.47 -0.88
C ALA A 80 -1.94 18.33 -2.12
N THR A 81 -1.64 19.62 -2.10
CA THR A 81 -1.77 20.43 -3.32
C THR A 81 -0.66 20.16 -4.35
N ARG A 82 0.28 19.23 -4.10
CA ARG A 82 1.39 18.97 -5.04
C ARG A 82 1.69 17.52 -5.44
N ARG A 83 1.28 16.45 -4.73
CA ARG A 83 1.90 15.10 -4.94
C ARG A 83 1.03 13.88 -4.59
N SER A 84 -0.04 13.61 -5.32
CA SER A 84 -0.87 12.39 -5.14
C SER A 84 -0.10 11.07 -5.35
N ASP A 85 0.87 11.06 -6.26
CA ASP A 85 1.45 9.81 -6.78
C ASP A 85 2.49 9.19 -5.85
N ALA A 86 3.24 10.01 -5.12
CA ALA A 86 4.22 9.54 -4.12
C ALA A 86 3.51 8.87 -2.93
N TRP A 87 2.32 9.33 -2.58
CA TRP A 87 1.53 8.76 -1.48
C TRP A 87 0.98 7.38 -1.79
N ASP A 88 0.33 7.24 -2.95
CA ASP A 88 -0.19 5.94 -3.38
C ASP A 88 0.97 4.93 -3.53
N HIS A 89 2.15 5.39 -3.98
CA HIS A 89 3.36 4.57 -3.99
C HIS A 89 3.76 4.08 -2.58
N SER A 90 3.91 4.96 -1.59
CA SER A 90 4.32 4.56 -0.23
C SER A 90 3.31 3.65 0.46
N VAL A 91 2.01 3.89 0.28
CA VAL A 91 0.95 3.02 0.80
C VAL A 91 1.02 1.64 0.13
N ASN A 92 1.15 1.59 -1.20
CA ASN A 92 1.29 0.33 -1.94
C ASN A 92 2.54 -0.45 -1.53
N LEU A 93 3.67 0.23 -1.34
CA LEU A 93 4.91 -0.36 -0.86
C LEU A 93 4.73 -0.98 0.53
N MET A 94 4.09 -0.27 1.46
CA MET A 94 3.81 -0.81 2.79
C MET A 94 2.90 -2.04 2.75
N ILE A 95 1.85 -2.03 1.94
CA ILE A 95 0.96 -3.20 1.78
C ILE A 95 1.74 -4.37 1.17
N SER A 96 2.57 -4.11 0.15
CA SER A 96 3.43 -5.12 -0.47
C SER A 96 4.36 -5.77 0.56
N LYS A 97 5.08 -4.97 1.36
CA LYS A 97 5.95 -5.49 2.43
C LYS A 97 5.20 -6.23 3.54
N ALA A 98 4.00 -5.78 3.89
CA ALA A 98 3.14 -6.53 4.81
C ALA A 98 2.75 -7.89 4.21
N SER A 99 2.50 -7.93 2.90
CA SER A 99 2.09 -9.12 2.17
C SER A 99 3.21 -10.16 2.06
N GLU A 100 4.46 -9.72 1.92
CA GLU A 100 5.64 -10.60 2.00
C GLU A 100 5.77 -11.26 3.37
N LYS A 101 5.44 -10.53 4.46
CA LYS A 101 5.59 -11.03 5.84
C LYS A 101 4.41 -11.90 6.30
N LYS A 102 3.18 -11.49 5.97
CA LYS A 102 1.92 -12.09 6.44
C LYS A 102 0.86 -12.10 5.33
N PRO A 103 1.05 -12.90 4.27
CA PRO A 103 0.17 -12.90 3.11
C PRO A 103 -1.28 -13.21 3.47
N GLU A 104 -1.51 -14.18 4.36
CA GLU A 104 -2.86 -14.56 4.80
C GLU A 104 -3.61 -13.43 5.51
N ILE A 105 -2.90 -12.62 6.31
CA ILE A 105 -3.50 -11.46 7.00
C ILE A 105 -3.87 -10.40 5.97
N VAL A 106 -2.97 -10.07 5.05
CA VAL A 106 -3.24 -9.07 4.01
C VAL A 106 -4.42 -9.49 3.13
N SER A 107 -4.45 -10.75 2.68
CA SER A 107 -5.58 -11.29 1.92
C SER A 107 -6.89 -11.21 2.70
N SER A 108 -6.89 -11.62 3.97
CA SER A 108 -8.10 -11.58 4.81
C SER A 108 -8.63 -10.15 4.98
N VAL A 109 -7.75 -9.19 5.28
CA VAL A 109 -8.13 -7.78 5.44
C VAL A 109 -8.61 -7.19 4.12
N PHE A 110 -7.98 -7.53 3.00
CA PHE A 110 -8.42 -7.11 1.68
C PHE A 110 -9.85 -7.59 1.41
N LEU A 111 -10.10 -8.90 1.56
CA LEU A 111 -11.40 -9.51 1.30
C LEU A 111 -12.49 -8.91 2.17
N ARG A 112 -12.22 -8.75 3.47
CA ARG A 112 -13.13 -8.08 4.41
C ARG A 112 -13.44 -6.64 3.95
N SER A 113 -12.41 -5.88 3.59
CA SER A 113 -12.57 -4.50 3.11
C SER A 113 -13.38 -4.44 1.81
N ALA A 114 -13.21 -5.42 0.92
CA ALA A 114 -13.92 -5.51 -0.36
C ALA A 114 -15.41 -5.80 -0.16
N HIS A 115 -15.73 -6.68 0.78
CA HIS A 115 -17.11 -6.99 1.16
C HIS A 115 -17.80 -5.79 1.83
N GLU A 116 -17.08 -5.06 2.69
CA GLU A 116 -17.62 -3.92 3.41
C GLU A 116 -17.77 -2.67 2.53
N ASN A 117 -16.94 -2.54 1.49
CA ASN A 117 -16.88 -1.34 0.65
C ASN A 117 -16.97 -1.62 -0.87
N PRO A 118 -18.06 -2.22 -1.40
CA PRO A 118 -18.17 -2.58 -2.82
C PRO A 118 -18.02 -1.38 -3.79
N ARG A 119 -18.33 -0.16 -3.34
CA ARG A 119 -18.22 1.07 -4.15
C ARG A 119 -16.78 1.43 -4.53
N LEU A 120 -15.80 0.77 -3.93
CA LEU A 120 -14.38 1.03 -4.11
C LEU A 120 -13.68 -0.10 -4.86
N GLN A 121 -14.47 -1.00 -5.46
CA GLN A 121 -14.04 -2.12 -6.29
C GLN A 121 -12.89 -1.75 -7.24
N LYS A 122 -13.02 -0.65 -8.00
CA LYS A 122 -11.99 -0.22 -8.95
C LYS A 122 -10.61 -0.03 -8.30
N LYS A 123 -10.54 0.73 -7.21
CA LYS A 123 -9.29 0.94 -6.46
C LYS A 123 -8.71 -0.35 -5.90
N MET A 124 -9.58 -1.28 -5.51
CA MET A 124 -9.15 -2.57 -4.97
C MET A 124 -8.55 -3.46 -6.07
N ILE A 125 -9.11 -3.44 -7.28
CA ILE A 125 -8.56 -4.14 -8.44
C ILE A 125 -7.22 -3.55 -8.86
N GLU A 126 -7.12 -2.23 -8.92
CA GLU A 126 -5.86 -1.54 -9.19
C GLU A 126 -4.79 -2.00 -8.19
N LEU A 127 -5.11 -2.07 -6.89
CA LEU A 127 -4.19 -2.56 -5.87
C LEU A 127 -3.80 -4.03 -6.08
N LEU A 128 -4.72 -4.92 -6.47
CA LEU A 128 -4.38 -6.32 -6.78
C LEU A 128 -3.29 -6.41 -7.85
N GLY A 129 -3.28 -5.49 -8.82
CA GLY A 129 -2.24 -5.41 -9.85
C GLY A 129 -0.84 -5.08 -9.31
N TYR A 130 -0.73 -4.48 -8.12
CA TYR A 130 0.54 -4.14 -7.47
C TYR A 130 1.05 -5.20 -6.50
N LEU A 131 0.22 -6.19 -6.14
CA LEU A 131 0.61 -7.26 -5.24
C LEU A 131 1.27 -8.42 -6.00
N ASP A 132 2.12 -9.17 -5.31
CA ASP A 132 2.68 -10.42 -5.85
C ASP A 132 1.56 -11.36 -6.30
N VAL A 133 1.74 -11.99 -7.45
CA VAL A 133 0.76 -12.88 -8.10
C VAL A 133 0.32 -14.02 -7.17
N LYS A 134 1.19 -14.50 -6.27
CA LYS A 134 0.86 -15.55 -5.30
C LYS A 134 -0.17 -15.09 -4.25
N ILE A 135 -0.30 -13.78 -4.05
CA ILE A 135 -1.20 -13.16 -3.09
C ILE A 135 -2.44 -12.63 -3.80
N SER A 136 -2.26 -11.96 -4.95
CA SER A 136 -3.38 -11.40 -5.71
C SER A 136 -4.27 -12.47 -6.36
N PHE A 137 -3.71 -13.61 -6.77
CA PHE A 137 -4.49 -14.66 -7.43
C PHE A 137 -5.54 -15.33 -6.51
N PRO A 138 -5.20 -15.80 -5.27
CA PRO A 138 -6.22 -16.32 -4.35
C PRO A 138 -7.33 -15.31 -4.06
N ILE A 139 -6.97 -14.04 -3.86
CA ILE A 139 -7.95 -12.97 -3.60
C ILE A 139 -8.87 -12.80 -4.82
N LEU A 140 -8.31 -12.79 -6.03
CA LEU A 140 -9.05 -12.68 -7.28
C LEU A 140 -10.08 -13.82 -7.43
N GLN A 141 -9.69 -15.06 -7.13
CA GLN A 141 -10.60 -16.20 -7.20
C GLN A 141 -11.81 -16.07 -6.27
N GLU A 142 -11.61 -15.52 -5.08
CA GLU A 142 -12.70 -15.29 -4.12
C GLU A 142 -13.62 -14.14 -4.55
N LEU A 143 -13.07 -13.10 -5.18
CA LEU A 143 -13.80 -11.89 -5.54
C LEU A 143 -14.45 -11.92 -6.94
N GLU A 144 -14.08 -12.86 -7.80
CA GLU A 144 -14.66 -13.05 -9.15
C GLU A 144 -16.20 -13.12 -9.15
N SER A 145 -16.79 -13.61 -8.05
CA SER A 145 -18.25 -13.69 -7.91
C SER A 145 -18.93 -12.38 -7.49
N LEU A 146 -18.17 -11.46 -6.89
CA LEU A 146 -18.67 -10.19 -6.37
C LEU A 146 -18.66 -9.10 -7.43
N TRP A 147 -17.73 -9.18 -8.39
CA TRP A 147 -17.47 -8.13 -9.37
C TRP A 147 -18.04 -8.51 -10.73
N LYS A 148 -19.26 -8.05 -10.98
CA LYS A 148 -20.05 -8.44 -12.17
C LYS A 148 -19.82 -7.55 -13.39
N GLU A 149 -19.37 -6.33 -13.19
CA GLU A 149 -19.10 -5.36 -14.24
C GLU A 149 -17.69 -4.81 -14.02
N LEU A 150 -16.76 -5.30 -14.84
CA LEU A 150 -15.39 -4.80 -14.92
C LEU A 150 -15.21 -4.00 -16.22
N ASP A 151 -14.52 -2.87 -16.13
CA ASP A 151 -14.05 -2.14 -17.29
C ASP A 151 -12.90 -2.89 -18.01
N GLN A 152 -12.42 -2.33 -19.12
CA GLN A 152 -11.41 -3.01 -19.94
C GLN A 152 -10.07 -3.13 -19.21
N ASP A 153 -9.65 -2.09 -18.50
CA ASP A 153 -8.37 -2.06 -17.78
C ASP A 153 -8.39 -3.05 -16.61
N GLU A 154 -9.51 -3.12 -15.88
CA GLU A 154 -9.72 -4.08 -14.79
C GLU A 154 -9.70 -5.53 -15.29
N LYS A 155 -10.28 -5.80 -16.46
CA LYS A 155 -10.21 -7.12 -17.10
C LYS A 155 -8.79 -7.50 -17.49
N GLU A 156 -8.01 -6.54 -18.00
CA GLU A 156 -6.61 -6.77 -18.38
C GLU A 156 -5.75 -7.11 -17.15
N ILE A 157 -5.94 -6.41 -16.02
CA ILE A 157 -5.29 -6.75 -14.75
C ILE A 157 -5.67 -8.18 -14.32
N PHE A 158 -6.95 -8.52 -14.38
CA PHE A 158 -7.45 -9.85 -14.03
C PHE A 158 -6.82 -10.96 -14.88
N ASP A 159 -6.81 -10.76 -16.20
CA ASP A 159 -6.27 -11.74 -17.15
C ASP A 159 -4.75 -11.85 -17.03
N PHE A 160 -4.05 -10.75 -16.75
CA PHE A 160 -2.62 -10.77 -16.43
C PHE A 160 -2.33 -11.65 -15.21
N ILE A 161 -2.99 -11.39 -14.07
CA ILE A 161 -2.80 -12.15 -12.82
C ILE A 161 -3.07 -13.65 -13.04
N ARG A 162 -4.17 -14.00 -13.73
CA ARG A 162 -4.49 -15.40 -14.08
C ARG A 162 -3.39 -16.03 -14.95
N SER A 163 -2.90 -15.29 -15.95
CA SER A 163 -1.89 -15.80 -16.88
C SER A 163 -0.54 -16.06 -16.18
N GLU A 164 -0.12 -15.18 -15.28
CA GLU A 164 1.15 -15.31 -14.56
C GLU A 164 1.14 -16.49 -13.58
N PHE A 165 0.02 -16.72 -12.89
CA PHE A 165 -0.10 -17.89 -12.01
C PHE A 165 -0.08 -19.22 -12.80
N SER A 166 -0.72 -19.25 -13.98
CA SER A 166 -0.73 -20.44 -14.84
C SER A 166 0.67 -20.84 -15.33
N LYS A 167 1.58 -19.87 -15.50
CA LYS A 167 2.97 -20.10 -15.87
C LYS A 167 3.79 -20.69 -14.72
N GLN A 168 3.57 -20.20 -13.49
CA GLN A 168 4.25 -20.70 -12.29
C GLN A 168 3.87 -22.15 -11.94
N ARG A 169 2.67 -22.61 -12.31
CA ARG A 169 2.20 -23.99 -12.05
C ARG A 169 2.85 -25.04 -12.97
N ASN A 170 3.47 -24.61 -14.06
CA ASN A 170 4.10 -25.48 -15.07
C ASN A 170 5.64 -25.48 -14.97
N LEU A 171 6.19 -24.89 -13.92
CA LEU A 171 7.61 -24.90 -13.53
C LEU A 171 7.79 -25.75 -12.27
#